data_AF-A0A7Y1TTK0-F1
#
_entry.id   AF-A0A7Y1TTK0-F1
#
_cell.length_a   1.000
_cell.length_b   1.000
_cell.length_c   1.000
_cell.angle_alpha   90.00
_cell.angle_beta   90.00
_cell.angle_gamma   90.00
#
_symmetry.space_group_name_H-M   'P 1'
#
loop_
_entity.id
_entity.type
_entity.pdbx_description
1 polymer ?
#
loop_
_entity_poly.entity_id
_entity_poly.type
_entity_poly.pdbx_seq_one_letter_code
_entity_poly.pdbx_strand_id
1 'polypeptide(L)'
;MSERRFPAVLVVFLVVGAFVLAALVPFRQAMAQRSQVELTERQLGALISENQSLESELEMLETSEGIERIARERHGLVFPGEESYVVVEPDEDESVVEPRLPEVLPETRPWWQRAWDFVTGRDLVEAP
;
A
#
# COMPACT_ATOMS: atom_id res chain seq x y z
N MET A 1 -49.64 1.34 -53.37
CA MET A 1 -49.88 1.76 -51.96
C MET A 1 -48.86 1.17 -50.96
N SER A 2 -47.60 0.92 -51.35
CA SER A 2 -46.59 0.29 -50.47
C SER A 2 -45.53 1.25 -49.90
N GLU A 3 -45.48 2.51 -50.33
CA GLU A 3 -44.37 3.42 -50.00
C GLU A 3 -44.41 3.98 -48.56
N ARG A 4 -45.55 3.88 -47.88
CA ARG A 4 -45.70 4.40 -46.50
C ARG A 4 -45.25 3.42 -45.40
N ARG A 5 -44.99 2.14 -45.74
CA ARG A 5 -44.60 1.13 -44.75
C ARG A 5 -43.09 1.08 -44.52
N PHE A 6 -42.30 1.43 -45.53
CA PHE A 6 -40.84 1.54 -45.43
C PHE A 6 -40.35 2.52 -44.34
N PRO A 7 -40.86 3.76 -44.24
CA PRO A 7 -40.42 4.68 -43.18
C PRO A 7 -40.84 4.20 -41.79
N ALA A 8 -42.00 3.55 -41.67
CA ALA A 8 -42.45 2.99 -40.39
C ALA A 8 -41.54 1.84 -39.91
N VAL A 9 -41.14 0.94 -40.81
CA VAL A 9 -40.21 -0.15 -40.49
C VAL A 9 -38.82 0.41 -40.10
N LEU A 10 -38.35 1.44 -40.81
CA LEU A 10 -37.08 2.10 -40.50
C LEU A 10 -37.10 2.75 -39.10
N VAL A 11 -38.18 3.46 -38.77
CA VAL A 11 -38.36 4.08 -37.44
C VAL A 11 -38.40 3.03 -36.34
N VAL A 12 -39.11 1.91 -36.55
CA VAL A 12 -39.13 0.80 -35.59
C VAL A 12 -37.74 0.23 -35.38
N PHE A 13 -36.97 0.00 -36.44
CA PHE A 13 -35.58 -0.47 -36.33
C PHE A 13 -34.68 0.51 -35.58
N LEU A 14 -34.84 1.81 -35.82
CA LEU A 14 -34.08 2.85 -35.13
C LEU A 14 -34.40 2.89 -33.63
N VAL A 15 -35.68 2.79 -33.27
CA VAL A 15 -36.14 2.76 -31.88
C VAL A 15 -35.64 1.51 -31.17
N VAL A 16 -35.74 0.34 -31.80
CA VAL A 16 -35.21 -0.92 -31.24
C VAL A 16 -33.70 -0.86 -31.09
N GLY A 17 -32.97 -0.36 -32.10
CA GLY A 17 -31.53 -0.19 -32.04
C GLY A 17 -31.09 0.77 -30.92
N ALA A 18 -31.78 1.91 -30.77
CA ALA A 18 -31.54 2.85 -29.68
C ALA A 18 -31.83 2.24 -28.31
N PHE A 19 -32.90 1.44 -28.17
CA PHE A 19 -33.24 0.76 -26.93
C PHE A 19 -32.21 -0.31 -26.55
N VAL A 20 -31.72 -1.08 -27.54
CA VAL A 20 -30.64 -2.06 -27.34
C VAL A 20 -29.37 -1.33 -26.89
N LEU A 21 -28.94 -0.27 -27.58
CA LEU A 21 -27.76 0.51 -27.19
C LEU A 21 -27.90 1.13 -25.78
N ALA A 22 -29.09 1.63 -25.44
CA ALA A 22 -29.38 2.16 -24.11
C ALA A 22 -29.36 1.08 -23.02
N ALA A 23 -29.74 -0.17 -23.34
CA ALA A 23 -29.73 -1.30 -22.40
C ALA A 23 -28.32 -1.89 -22.17
N LEU A 24 -27.38 -1.73 -23.10
CA LEU A 24 -25.99 -2.19 -22.91
C LEU A 24 -25.21 -1.37 -21.88
N VAL A 25 -25.52 -0.07 -21.72
CA VAL A 25 -24.83 0.84 -20.79
C VAL A 25 -25.05 0.50 -19.29
N PRO A 26 -26.30 0.31 -18.80
CA PRO A 26 -26.55 0.05 -17.38
C PRO A 26 -26.05 -1.32 -16.90
N PHE A 27 -25.80 -2.28 -17.80
CA PHE A 27 -25.32 -3.60 -17.42
C PHE A 27 -23.90 -3.58 -16.81
N ARG A 28 -23.08 -2.58 -17.16
CA ARG A 28 -21.74 -2.42 -16.58
C ARG A 28 -21.76 -1.80 -15.18
N GLN A 29 -22.74 -0.94 -14.88
CA GLN A 29 -22.80 -0.24 -13.58
C GLN A 29 -23.33 -1.13 -12.45
N ALA A 30 -24.22 -2.08 -12.75
CA ALA A 30 -24.79 -2.98 -11.74
C ALA A 30 -23.79 -4.00 -11.16
N MET A 31 -22.72 -4.34 -11.89
CA MET A 31 -21.70 -5.29 -11.44
C MET A 31 -20.55 -4.64 -10.67
N ALA A 32 -20.20 -3.38 -10.99
CA ALA A 32 -19.14 -2.66 -10.29
C ALA A 32 -19.51 -2.30 -8.84
N GLN A 33 -20.81 -2.15 -8.52
CA GLN A 33 -21.26 -1.83 -7.16
C GLN A 33 -20.96 -2.93 -6.14
N ARG A 34 -21.07 -4.22 -6.51
CA ARG A 34 -20.86 -5.32 -5.57
C ARG A 34 -19.41 -5.46 -5.14
N SER A 35 -18.48 -5.30 -6.09
CA SER A 35 -17.04 -5.38 -5.79
C SER A 35 -16.55 -4.24 -4.88
N GLN A 36 -17.16 -3.06 -4.97
CA GLN A 36 -16.79 -1.93 -4.12
C GLN A 36 -17.26 -2.13 -2.67
N VAL A 37 -18.45 -2.72 -2.48
CA VAL A 37 -18.96 -3.05 -1.14
C VAL A 37 -18.07 -4.11 -0.48
N GLU A 38 -17.73 -5.18 -1.20
CA GLU A 38 -16.90 -6.26 -0.66
C GLU A 38 -15.49 -5.78 -0.29
N LEU A 39 -14.85 -4.95 -1.12
CA LEU A 39 -13.55 -4.38 -0.81
C LEU A 39 -13.61 -3.45 0.41
N THR A 40 -14.67 -2.64 0.52
CA THR A 40 -14.85 -1.71 1.65
C THR A 40 -15.09 -2.47 2.95
N GLU A 41 -15.88 -3.53 2.92
CA GLU A 41 -16.14 -4.38 4.09
C GLU A 41 -14.86 -5.10 4.57
N ARG A 42 -14.05 -5.61 3.63
CA ARG A 42 -12.75 -6.22 3.98
C ARG A 42 -11.79 -5.21 4.62
N GLN A 43 -11.72 -3.99 4.08
CA GLN A 43 -10.90 -2.92 4.66
C GLN A 43 -11.37 -2.56 6.07
N LEU A 44 -12.69 -2.42 6.26
CA LEU A 44 -13.25 -2.13 7.58
C LEU A 44 -12.90 -3.22 8.60
N GLY A 45 -13.02 -4.50 8.22
CA GLY A 45 -12.65 -5.63 9.08
C GLY A 45 -11.17 -5.60 9.47
N ALA A 46 -10.27 -5.32 8.52
CA ALA A 46 -8.84 -5.19 8.79
C ALA A 46 -8.56 -4.05 9.78
N LEU A 47 -9.13 -2.86 9.56
CA LEU A 47 -8.96 -1.71 10.45
C LEU A 47 -9.47 -1.99 11.87
N ILE A 48 -10.63 -2.65 12.00
CA ILE A 48 -11.16 -3.02 13.32
C ILE A 48 -10.20 -3.99 14.03
N SER A 49 -9.66 -4.97 13.33
CA SER A 49 -8.71 -5.93 13.93
C SER A 49 -7.40 -5.28 14.37
N GLU A 50 -6.88 -4.34 13.56
CA GLU A 50 -5.67 -3.58 13.88
C GLU A 50 -5.91 -2.67 15.08
N ASN A 51 -7.06 -1.99 15.11
CA ASN A 51 -7.43 -1.14 16.23
C ASN A 51 -7.53 -1.93 17.55
N GLN A 52 -8.16 -3.11 17.54
CA GLN A 52 -8.23 -4.00 18.71
C GLN A 52 -6.84 -4.46 19.18
N SER A 53 -5.93 -4.77 18.25
CA SER A 53 -4.55 -5.13 18.58
C SER A 53 -3.81 -3.98 19.25
N LEU A 54 -3.95 -2.77 18.70
CA LEU A 54 -3.31 -1.57 19.25
C LEU A 54 -3.88 -1.18 20.61
N GLU A 55 -5.19 -1.30 20.80
CA GLU A 55 -5.83 -1.08 22.10
C GLU A 55 -5.31 -2.04 23.17
N SER A 56 -5.15 -3.33 22.82
CA SER A 56 -4.59 -4.33 23.74
C SER A 56 -3.13 -4.04 24.09
N GLU A 57 -2.32 -3.60 23.11
CA GLU A 57 -0.94 -3.21 23.35
C GLU A 57 -0.87 -1.98 24.26
N LEU A 58 -1.73 -1.00 24.04
CA LEU A 58 -1.81 0.21 24.83
C LEU A 58 -2.22 -0.10 26.28
N GLU A 59 -3.21 -0.96 26.49
CA GLU A 59 -3.62 -1.42 27.82
C GLU A 59 -2.46 -2.08 28.57
N MET A 60 -1.67 -2.92 27.89
CA MET A 60 -0.46 -3.51 28.49
C MET A 60 0.60 -2.47 28.83
N LEU A 61 0.80 -1.46 27.98
CA LEU A 61 1.79 -0.39 28.21
C LEU A 61 1.37 0.54 29.36
N GLU A 62 0.07 0.73 29.59
CA GLU A 62 -0.47 1.53 30.69
C GLU A 62 -0.43 0.81 32.05
N THR A 63 -0.24 -0.51 32.07
CA THR A 63 -0.05 -1.24 33.32
C THR A 63 1.24 -0.83 34.04
N SER A 64 1.27 -1.00 35.36
CA SER A 64 2.47 -0.76 36.18
C SER A 64 3.68 -1.55 35.70
N GLU A 65 3.49 -2.80 35.25
CA GLU A 65 4.56 -3.64 34.70
C GLU A 65 5.07 -3.11 33.36
N GLY A 66 4.17 -2.62 32.49
CA GLY A 66 4.53 -1.97 31.23
C GLY A 66 5.36 -0.71 31.45
N ILE A 67 4.92 0.15 32.38
CA ILE A 67 5.62 1.38 32.76
C ILE A 67 7.00 1.04 33.37
N GLU A 68 7.06 0.07 34.27
CA GLU A 68 8.31 -0.37 34.90
C GLU A 68 9.31 -0.90 33.86
N ARG A 69 8.85 -1.71 32.91
CA ARG A 69 9.69 -2.23 31.82
C ARG A 69 10.30 -1.10 31.01
N ILE A 70 9.51 -0.11 30.59
CA ILE A 70 10.01 1.05 29.84
C ILE A 70 10.97 1.89 30.69
N ALA A 71 10.64 2.09 31.97
CA ALA A 71 11.50 2.80 32.93
C ALA A 71 12.88 2.13 33.07
N ARG A 72 12.93 0.79 33.15
CA ARG A 72 14.17 0.02 33.20
C ARG A 72 14.91 0.04 31.86
N GLU A 73 14.23 -0.25 30.74
CA GLU A 73 14.83 -0.38 29.41
C GLU A 73 15.35 0.95 28.86
N ARG A 74 14.55 2.02 28.93
CA ARG A 74 14.87 3.31 28.31
C ARG A 74 15.54 4.30 29.25
N HIS A 75 15.26 4.18 30.55
CA HIS A 75 15.74 5.15 31.55
C HIS A 75 16.71 4.54 32.57
N GLY A 76 16.98 3.22 32.51
CA GLY A 76 17.89 2.56 33.44
C GLY A 76 17.46 2.66 34.91
N LEU A 77 16.17 2.89 35.17
CA LEU A 77 15.64 3.05 36.52
C LEU A 77 15.67 1.70 37.25
N VAL A 78 16.11 1.72 38.51
CA VAL A 78 16.17 0.55 39.40
C VAL A 78 15.57 0.90 40.76
N PHE A 79 15.12 -0.10 41.53
CA PHE A 79 14.58 0.16 42.86
C PHE A 79 15.69 0.48 43.88
N PRO A 80 15.34 1.14 45.01
CA PRO A 80 16.31 1.37 46.09
C PRO A 80 16.94 0.08 46.58
N GLY A 81 18.26 -0.04 46.45
CA GLY A 81 19.03 -1.23 46.84
C GLY A 81 19.36 -2.21 45.72
N GLU A 82 18.91 -1.96 44.48
CA GLU A 82 19.33 -2.70 43.28
C GLU A 82 20.55 -2.04 42.61
N GLU A 83 21.42 -2.85 41.98
CA GLU A 83 22.55 -2.38 41.17
C GLU A 83 22.27 -2.62 39.68
N SER A 84 22.48 -1.61 38.83
CA SER A 84 22.38 -1.75 37.37
C SER A 84 23.75 -2.06 36.76
N TYR A 85 23.78 -3.01 35.83
CA TYR A 85 24.97 -3.37 35.06
C TYR A 85 24.74 -3.01 33.60
N VAL A 86 25.67 -2.27 33.00
CA VAL A 86 25.68 -1.99 31.56
C VAL A 86 26.73 -2.89 30.93
N VAL A 87 26.35 -3.60 29.87
CA VAL A 87 27.30 -4.38 29.07
C VAL A 87 28.14 -3.40 28.26
N VAL A 88 29.41 -3.28 28.62
CA VAL A 88 30.40 -2.58 27.81
C VAL A 88 30.96 -3.62 26.85
N GLU A 89 30.64 -3.50 25.58
CA GLU A 89 31.36 -4.23 24.54
C GLU A 89 32.83 -3.77 24.59
N PRO A 90 33.81 -4.69 24.62
CA PRO A 90 35.20 -4.28 24.58
C PRO A 90 35.40 -3.42 23.33
N ASP A 91 36.14 -2.32 23.47
CA ASP A 91 36.59 -1.52 22.33
C ASP A 91 37.35 -2.46 21.39
N GLU A 92 36.66 -3.09 20.45
CA GLU A 92 37.28 -3.63 19.26
C GLU A 92 37.89 -2.40 18.61
N ASP A 93 39.21 -2.26 18.74
CA ASP A 93 40.00 -1.25 18.05
C ASP A 93 39.37 -1.05 16.67
N GLU A 94 38.67 0.07 16.48
CA GLU A 94 38.14 0.50 15.20
C GLU A 94 39.37 0.71 14.33
N SER A 95 39.86 -0.39 13.73
CA SER A 95 40.63 -0.32 12.53
C SER A 95 39.71 0.43 11.58
N VAL A 96 40.01 1.71 11.39
CA VAL A 96 39.38 2.56 10.40
C VAL A 96 39.60 1.85 9.08
N VAL A 97 38.66 0.99 8.72
CA VAL A 97 38.49 0.51 7.37
C VAL A 97 38.06 1.77 6.65
N GLU A 98 39.04 2.49 6.08
CA GLU A 98 38.75 3.53 5.11
C GLU A 98 37.71 2.93 4.17
N PRO A 99 36.51 3.54 4.07
CA PRO A 99 35.50 3.04 3.15
C PRO A 99 36.15 3.04 1.77
N ARG A 100 36.43 1.86 1.23
CA ARG A 100 36.75 1.74 -0.19
C ARG A 100 35.49 2.19 -0.89
N LEU A 101 35.47 3.46 -1.27
CA LEU A 101 34.42 4.01 -2.12
C LEU A 101 34.33 3.05 -3.32
N PRO A 102 33.14 2.52 -3.62
CA PRO A 102 32.99 1.75 -4.84
C PRO A 102 33.51 2.61 -5.99
N GLU A 103 34.38 2.05 -6.83
CA GLU A 103 34.75 2.70 -8.08
C GLU A 103 33.44 2.99 -8.82
N VAL A 104 33.01 4.24 -8.79
CA VAL A 104 31.85 4.71 -9.54
C VAL A 104 32.27 4.66 -11.00
N LEU A 105 32.06 3.50 -11.62
CA LEU A 105 32.07 3.39 -13.06
C LEU A 105 31.10 4.48 -13.56
N PRO A 106 31.49 5.33 -14.51
CA PRO A 106 30.59 6.34 -15.03
C PRO A 106 29.35 5.62 -15.58
N GLU A 107 28.21 5.81 -14.90
CA GLU A 107 26.89 5.34 -15.29
C GLU A 107 26.48 6.00 -16.60
N THR A 108 27.11 5.60 -17.68
CA THR A 108 26.70 5.96 -19.03
C THR A 108 25.75 4.90 -19.51
N ARG A 109 24.58 4.83 -18.86
CA ARG A 109 23.47 4.00 -19.35
C ARG A 109 23.10 4.49 -20.76
N PRO A 110 23.20 3.63 -21.79
CA PRO A 110 22.81 3.99 -23.14
C PRO A 110 21.38 4.54 -23.17
N TRP A 111 21.12 5.58 -23.99
CA TRP A 111 19.82 6.25 -24.06
C TRP A 111 18.65 5.29 -24.36
N TRP A 112 18.92 4.19 -25.08
CA TRP A 112 17.90 3.20 -25.43
C TRP A 112 17.44 2.38 -24.22
N GLN A 113 18.30 2.13 -23.23
CA GLN A 113 17.91 1.45 -21.98
C GLN A 113 16.94 2.33 -21.18
N ARG A 114 17.20 3.64 -21.10
CA ARG A 114 16.28 4.60 -20.46
C ARG A 114 14.90 4.61 -21.13
N ALA A 115 14.85 4.56 -22.45
CA ALA A 115 13.58 4.48 -23.18
C ALA A 115 12.86 3.15 -22.91
N TRP A 116 13.61 2.05 -22.79
CA TRP A 116 13.04 0.72 -22.51
C TRP A 116 12.50 0.61 -21.08
N ASP A 117 13.19 1.19 -20.10
CA ASP A 117 12.77 1.17 -18.70
C ASP A 117 11.55 2.05 -18.43
N PHE A 118 11.40 3.16 -19.17
CA PHE A 118 10.20 3.99 -19.14
C PHE A 118 8.97 3.22 -19.67
N VAL A 119 9.11 2.54 -20.82
CA VAL A 119 8.01 1.74 -21.40
C VAL A 119 7.65 0.55 -20.51
N THR A 120 8.64 -0.07 -19.86
CA THR A 120 8.42 -1.23 -18.99
C THR A 120 8.12 -0.86 -17.54
N GLY A 121 8.13 0.42 -17.18
CA GLY A 121 7.87 0.92 -15.82
C GLY A 121 8.96 0.56 -14.80
N ARG A 122 10.12 0.08 -15.25
CA ARG A 122 11.24 -0.31 -14.38
C ARG A 122 11.86 0.90 -13.67
N ASP A 123 11.79 2.08 -14.28
CA ASP A 123 12.24 3.36 -13.72
C ASP A 123 11.48 3.78 -12.45
N LEU A 124 10.25 3.29 -12.24
CA LEU A 124 9.42 3.65 -11.08
C LEU A 124 9.74 2.83 -9.82
N VAL A 125 10.56 1.78 -9.94
CA VAL A 125 10.85 0.82 -8.85
C VAL A 125 12.15 1.19 -8.11
N GLU A 126 12.98 2.07 -8.68
CA GLU A 126 14.32 2.41 -8.20
C GLU A 126 14.48 3.88 -7.79
N ALA A 127 13.37 4.56 -7.46
CA ALA A 127 13.44 5.91 -6.89
C ALA A 127 14.03 5.83 -5.46
N PRO A 128 15.16 6.50 -5.16
CA PRO A 128 15.60 6.73 -3.78
C PRO A 128 14.67 7.69 -3.03
#